data_AF-A0A392SBI7-F1
#
_entry.id   AF-A0A392SBI7-F1
#
_cell.length_a   1.000
_cell.length_b   1.000
_cell.length_c   1.000
_cell.angle_alpha   90.00
_cell.angle_beta   90.00
_cell.angle_gamma   90.00
#
_symmetry.space_group_name_H-M   'P 1'
#
loop_
_entity.id
_entity.type
_entity.pdbx_description
1 polymer ?
#
loop_
_entity_poly.entity_id
_entity_poly.type
_entity_poly.pdbx_seq_one_letter_code
_entity_poly.pdbx_strand_id
1 'polypeptide(L)'
;MNESTGFSFQFCNISADTDLQPTTQTYLGRPWGAYSRTIFMQSYLSNAISPKGWIPWNTSNLHLDTLTYGEFKNFGQGAKVADR
;
A
#
# COMPACT_ATOMS: atom_id res chain seq x y z
N MET A 1 -4.32 -9.56 -22.08
CA MET A 1 -5.36 -8.62 -21.63
C MET A 1 -4.66 -7.34 -21.20
N ASN A 2 -4.98 -6.19 -21.79
CA ASN A 2 -4.43 -4.90 -21.38
C ASN A 2 -5.61 -4.02 -20.95
N GLU A 3 -6.01 -4.17 -19.69
CA GLU A 3 -7.03 -3.31 -19.11
C GLU A 3 -6.36 -2.00 -18.67
N SER A 4 -7.07 -0.87 -18.74
CA SER A 4 -6.57 0.43 -18.30
C SER A 4 -7.17 0.83 -16.95
N THR A 5 -7.06 -0.05 -15.96
CA THR A 5 -7.75 0.03 -14.66
C THR A 5 -6.76 -0.01 -13.49
N GLY A 6 -7.05 0.70 -12.40
CA GLY A 6 -6.20 0.69 -11.20
C GLY A 6 -6.59 1.78 -10.22
N PHE A 7 -5.87 1.85 -9.10
CA PHE A 7 -6.08 2.86 -8.06
C PHE A 7 -4.89 3.82 -7.97
N SER A 8 -5.18 5.11 -7.86
CA SER A 8 -4.19 6.16 -7.67
C SER A 8 -4.61 7.06 -6.52
N PHE A 9 -3.74 7.18 -5.53
CA PHE A 9 -3.91 8.06 -4.37
C PHE A 9 -2.83 9.14 -4.45
N GLN A 10 -3.24 10.38 -4.70
CA GLN A 10 -2.33 11.50 -4.88
C GLN A 10 -2.74 12.67 -3.98
N PHE A 11 -1.76 13.30 -3.33
CA PHE A 11 -1.98 14.41 -2.38
C PHE A 11 -2.96 14.06 -1.25
N CYS A 12 -2.93 12.79 -0.81
CA CYS A 12 -3.78 12.31 0.26
C CYS A 12 -3.08 12.39 1.63
N ASN A 13 -3.88 12.40 2.69
CA ASN A 13 -3.43 12.15 4.06
C ASN A 13 -3.92 10.76 4.49
N ILE A 14 -2.99 9.83 4.69
CA ILE A 14 -3.29 8.46 5.13
C ILE A 14 -2.86 8.32 6.57
N SER A 15 -3.85 8.32 7.44
CA SER A 15 -3.72 8.22 8.90
C SER A 15 -4.74 7.24 9.47
N ALA A 16 -4.45 6.75 10.66
CA ALA A 16 -5.40 5.97 11.44
C ALA A 16 -6.27 6.89 12.30
N ASP A 17 -7.50 6.45 12.57
CA ASP A 17 -8.31 7.04 13.63
C ASP A 17 -7.70 6.71 15.01
N THR A 18 -8.07 7.50 15.99
CA THR A 18 -7.55 7.49 17.37
C THR A 18 -7.79 6.18 18.11
N ASP A 19 -8.80 5.41 17.74
CA ASP A 19 -9.15 4.12 18.34
C ASP A 19 -8.43 2.92 17.71
N LEU A 20 -7.75 3.12 16.57
CA LEU A 20 -7.13 2.05 15.79
C LEU A 20 -5.66 1.78 16.20
N GLN A 21 -4.97 2.79 16.74
CA GLN A 21 -3.57 2.72 17.16
C GLN A 21 -3.44 2.36 18.64
N PRO A 22 -2.44 1.53 19.05
CA PRO A 22 -1.35 0.93 18.27
C PRO A 22 -1.57 -0.53 17.87
N THR A 23 -2.76 -1.09 18.08
CA THR A 23 -2.98 -2.54 18.07
C THR A 23 -3.24 -3.12 16.68
N THR A 24 -3.66 -2.29 15.71
CA THR A 24 -4.11 -2.77 14.41
C THR A 24 -3.05 -2.55 13.34
N GLN A 25 -2.52 -3.67 12.84
CA GLN A 25 -1.57 -3.67 11.73
C GLN A 25 -2.26 -3.22 10.44
N THR A 26 -1.79 -2.11 9.85
CA THR A 26 -2.34 -1.54 8.62
C THR A 26 -1.33 -1.60 7.48
N TYR A 27 -1.82 -1.84 6.25
CA TYR A 27 -1.03 -2.00 5.03
C TYR A 27 -1.66 -1.18 3.90
N LEU A 28 -0.87 -0.83 2.89
CA LEU A 28 -1.28 -0.09 1.69
C LEU A 28 -2.18 -0.92 0.77
N GLY A 29 -2.05 -2.25 0.77
CA GLY A 29 -2.91 -3.12 -0.01
C GLY A 29 -2.46 -4.57 -0.10
N ARG A 30 -3.29 -5.36 -0.80
CA ARG A 30 -3.04 -6.76 -1.14
C ARG A 30 -3.70 -7.11 -2.49
N PRO A 31 -3.07 -7.94 -3.35
CA PRO A 31 -3.52 -8.15 -4.72
C PRO A 31 -4.68 -9.14 -4.81
N TRP A 32 -5.93 -8.66 -4.82
CA TRP A 32 -7.11 -9.54 -4.93
C TRP A 32 -7.17 -10.35 -6.23
N GLY A 33 -6.63 -9.80 -7.32
CA GLY A 33 -6.58 -10.47 -8.63
C GLY A 33 -5.24 -10.29 -9.33
N ALA A 34 -5.04 -11.08 -10.40
CA ALA A 34 -3.88 -10.96 -11.28
C ALA A 34 -3.81 -9.54 -11.85
N TYR A 35 -2.60 -9.00 -11.97
CA TYR A 35 -2.38 -7.65 -12.48
C TYR A 35 -3.05 -6.54 -11.64
N SER A 36 -3.18 -6.72 -10.32
CA SER A 36 -3.59 -5.65 -9.41
C SER A 36 -2.64 -4.46 -9.51
N ARG A 37 -3.17 -3.25 -9.66
CA ARG A 37 -2.40 -2.01 -9.85
C ARG A 37 -2.84 -0.92 -8.88
N THR A 38 -1.91 -0.44 -8.06
CA THR A 38 -2.14 0.61 -7.07
C THR A 38 -0.90 1.48 -6.90
N ILE A 39 -1.08 2.80 -6.91
CA ILE A 39 -0.01 3.76 -6.61
C ILE A 39 -0.42 4.73 -5.51
N PHE A 40 0.48 4.95 -4.55
CA PHE A 40 0.41 6.05 -3.60
C PHE A 40 1.51 7.05 -3.93
N MET A 41 1.16 8.30 -4.19
CA MET A 41 2.15 9.31 -4.57
C MET A 41 1.91 10.67 -3.94
N GLN A 42 2.99 11.38 -3.61
CA GLN A 42 2.97 12.73 -3.05
C GLN A 42 2.02 12.87 -1.86
N SER A 43 1.89 11.81 -1.08
CA SER A 43 0.91 11.68 0.01
C SER A 43 1.61 11.55 1.35
N TYR A 44 0.95 11.98 2.42
CA TYR A 44 1.41 11.74 3.79
C TYR A 44 0.98 10.33 4.22
N LEU A 45 1.93 9.54 4.74
CA LEU A 45 1.69 8.24 5.35
C LEU A 45 2.10 8.31 6.83
N SER A 46 1.13 8.16 7.74
CA SER A 46 1.40 8.13 9.18
C SER A 46 2.15 6.86 9.59
N ASN A 47 2.61 6.82 10.84
CA ASN A 47 3.22 5.63 11.44
C ASN A 47 2.26 4.43 11.60
N ALA A 48 0.98 4.58 11.22
CA ALA A 48 0.04 3.48 11.21
C ALA A 48 0.35 2.44 10.12
N ILE A 49 1.01 2.86 9.04
CA ILE A 49 1.36 1.96 7.93
C ILE A 49 2.56 1.11 8.34
N SER A 50 2.39 -0.21 8.24
CA SER A 50 3.45 -1.19 8.50
C SER A 50 4.68 -0.94 7.63
N PRO A 51 5.91 -1.11 8.14
CA PRO A 51 7.13 -1.06 7.32
C PRO A 51 7.15 -2.03 6.14
N LYS A 52 6.37 -3.12 6.19
CA LYS A 52 6.20 -4.02 5.04
C LYS A 52 5.46 -3.36 3.86
N GLY A 53 4.61 -2.36 4.13
CA GLY A 53 3.80 -1.65 3.15
C GLY A 53 2.67 -2.50 2.55
N TRP A 54 3.01 -3.61 1.90
CA TRP A 54 2.12 -4.48 1.15
C TRP A 54 2.14 -5.89 1.73
N ILE A 55 1.06 -6.66 1.52
CA ILE A 55 1.01 -8.07 1.92
C ILE A 55 0.49 -8.95 0.79
N PRO A 56 0.88 -10.24 0.76
CA PRO A 56 0.25 -11.22 -0.12
C PRO A 56 -1.25 -11.28 0.10
N TRP A 57 -1.98 -11.65 -0.95
CA TRP A 57 -3.42 -11.91 -0.83
C TRP A 57 -3.73 -13.07 0.11
N ASN A 58 -2.97 -14.15 -0.02
CA ASN A 58 -3.09 -15.38 0.76
C ASN A 58 -1.71 -16.05 0.93
N THR A 59 -1.69 -17.20 1.61
CA THR A 59 -0.48 -17.99 1.89
C THR A 59 0.16 -18.61 0.63
N SER A 60 -0.55 -18.64 -0.49
CA SER A 60 -0.06 -19.20 -1.76
C SER A 60 0.68 -18.19 -2.63
N ASN A 61 0.90 -16.95 -2.15
CA ASN A 61 1.64 -15.90 -2.87
C ASN A 61 1.13 -15.64 -4.30
N LEU A 62 -0.19 -15.72 -4.49
CA LEU A 62 -0.78 -15.46 -5.78
C LEU A 62 -0.54 -14.02 -6.24
N HIS A 63 -0.35 -13.85 -7.55
CA HIS A 63 -0.30 -12.57 -8.28
C HIS A 63 0.92 -11.67 -8.02
N LEU A 64 1.86 -12.08 -7.15
CA LEU A 64 3.05 -11.28 -6.81
C LEU A 64 3.94 -10.96 -8.02
N ASP A 65 4.06 -11.89 -8.97
CA ASP A 65 4.88 -11.69 -10.18
C ASP A 65 4.21 -10.81 -11.24
N THR A 66 2.92 -10.49 -11.06
CA THR A 66 2.10 -9.81 -12.08
C THR A 66 1.55 -8.46 -11.64
N LEU A 67 1.59 -8.16 -10.34
CA LEU A 67 1.04 -6.91 -9.80
C LEU A 67 1.94 -5.71 -10.14
N THR A 68 1.39 -4.50 -9.99
CA THR A 68 2.18 -3.26 -10.04
C THR A 68 1.78 -2.35 -8.89
N TYR A 69 2.55 -2.40 -7.81
CA TYR A 69 2.39 -1.53 -6.66
C TYR A 69 3.54 -0.53 -6.60
N GLY A 70 3.20 0.74 -6.38
CA GLY A 70 4.16 1.84 -6.42
C GLY A 70 3.96 2.84 -5.29
N GLU A 71 5.08 3.36 -4.80
CA GLU A 71 5.14 4.50 -3.89
C GLU A 71 6.04 5.57 -4.52
N PHE A 72 5.58 6.83 -4.63
CA PHE A 72 6.37 7.90 -5.25
C PHE A 72 6.30 9.21 -4.46
N LYS A 73 7.43 9.67 -3.94
CA LYS A 73 7.54 10.94 -3.19
C LYS A 73 6.52 11.09 -2.05
N ASN A 74 6.14 9.98 -1.42
CA ASN A 74 5.37 10.03 -0.18
C ASN A 74 6.25 10.52 0.98
N PHE A 75 5.65 11.06 2.03
CA PHE A 75 6.34 11.59 3.19
C PHE A 75 5.62 11.20 4.49
N GLY A 76 6.26 11.42 5.64
CA GLY A 76 5.77 10.96 6.94
C GLY A 76 6.46 9.68 7.43
N GLN A 77 6.15 9.27 8.66
CA GLN A 77 6.86 8.15 9.32
C GLN A 77 6.61 6.80 8.63
N GLY A 78 5.43 6.59 8.03
CA GLY A 78 5.08 5.37 7.31
C GLY A 78 5.59 5.31 5.87
N ALA A 79 6.18 6.39 5.35
CA ALA A 79 6.64 6.48 3.96
C ALA A 79 8.05 5.92 3.72
N LYS A 80 8.71 5.39 4.75
CA LYS A 80 10.02 4.73 4.60
C LYS A 80 9.85 3.44 3.80
N VAL A 81 10.67 3.29 2.74
CA VAL A 81 10.59 2.13 1.83
C VAL A 81 11.70 1.10 2.03
N ALA A 82 12.60 1.30 3.00
CA ALA A 82 13.78 0.44 3.18
C ALA A 82 13.45 -1.02 3.52
N ASP A 83 12.28 -1.28 4.08
CA ASP A 83 11.83 -2.60 4.57
C ASP A 83 10.62 -3.15 3.79
N ARG A 84 10.37 -2.64 2.57
CA ARG A 84 9.25 -3.06 1.71
C ARG A 84 9.48 -4.42 1.07
#